data_AF-A0A973X1I9-F1
#
_entry.id   AF-A0A973X1I9-F1
#
_cell.length_a   1.000
_cell.length_b   1.000
_cell.length_c   1.000
_cell.angle_alpha   90.00
_cell.angle_beta   90.00
_cell.angle_gamma   90.00
#
_symmetry.space_group_name_H-M   'P 1'
#
loop_
_entity.id
_entity.type
_entity.pdbx_description
1 polymer ?
#
loop_
_entity_poly.entity_id
_entity_poly.type
_entity_poly.pdbx_seq_one_letter_code
_entity_poly.pdbx_strand_id
1 'polypeptide(L)'
;MSIPHPAFEEECVHQGLRFGVHPHYLVAVAQLRSGIADAAAGDRLGPFRLTQTEWNANCSNEEFGITDFVADDVKDWDMQCCIYALMALQAQNQCVARLGRLPSAVELYQAQWPTDTAKLPDDLQSALDATKNAMAAAFVTVTGAAPGSSATLDSQDVAAGPASNPDQPVPAKGTETFVAKAPGVMESLISDFALKDFQAAGILGNIGEECDGFREMQERKPLMAGSKGGFGWAQWTGSRRDLFESFCSTNGLSPFSDAANYGFLKQELKTTQAMALTAVQKATNLSKVVRAFEATFERAKAGLEHFDRRDDWANLALNSFRASAERRVPPEVAKILDPDLAHRVIARANAGNASFWVIDQFTDDGGQVLVKQESGQNPVILATDTTIFPLKAGLVIPAVAAQLSADFKGTVVTPPAVVVQPAGSSAEVNARVFAKAKECDETLVTRDAPNTNHGRLACAYAVNEVVRRALGKPVGGGLSTAEMGEVLARNQTALLEQQIDSGMIIISPTHAGNVGHVGIVGEVKTPVSATVIYSNSSSRGIFSHAFTLGRWKAYYRDRKGLPVFFYALKP
;
A
#
# COMPACT_ATOMS: atom_id res chain seq x y z
N MET A 1 18.62 -1.03 -30.79
CA MET A 1 18.13 0.12 -31.63
C MET A 1 18.72 1.39 -31.04
N SER A 2 18.47 2.62 -31.52
CA SER A 2 18.88 3.80 -30.74
C SER A 2 17.84 4.09 -29.67
N ILE A 3 18.24 4.29 -28.41
CA ILE A 3 17.33 4.65 -27.33
C ILE A 3 16.71 6.03 -27.62
N PRO A 4 15.39 6.19 -27.57
CA PRO A 4 14.78 7.52 -27.59
C PRO A 4 15.09 8.20 -26.24
N HIS A 5 16.06 9.11 -26.24
CA HIS A 5 16.53 9.79 -25.02
C HIS A 5 15.39 10.27 -24.11
N PRO A 6 14.41 11.07 -24.57
CA PRO A 6 13.32 11.55 -23.70
C PRO A 6 12.55 10.42 -22.98
N ALA A 7 12.28 9.32 -23.68
CA ALA A 7 11.59 8.16 -23.09
C ALA A 7 12.47 7.46 -22.04
N PHE A 8 13.79 7.40 -22.26
CA PHE A 8 14.73 6.85 -21.29
C PHE A 8 14.82 7.69 -20.02
N GLU A 9 14.90 9.02 -20.16
CA GLU A 9 14.93 9.91 -19.00
C GLU A 9 13.62 9.88 -18.21
N GLU A 10 12.46 9.87 -18.88
CA GLU A 10 11.15 9.71 -18.27
C GLU A 10 11.02 8.38 -17.52
N GLU A 11 11.45 7.27 -18.13
CA GLU A 11 11.44 5.96 -17.51
C GLU A 11 12.34 5.91 -16.26
N CYS A 12 13.52 6.55 -16.30
CA CYS A 12 14.37 6.69 -15.12
C CYS A 12 13.71 7.54 -14.01
N VAL A 13 12.89 8.55 -14.35
CA VAL A 13 12.08 9.27 -13.36
C VAL A 13 11.02 8.37 -12.75
N HIS A 14 10.27 7.62 -13.56
CA HIS A 14 9.28 6.66 -13.07
C HIS A 14 9.90 5.64 -12.10
N GLN A 15 11.00 5.00 -12.51
CA GLN A 15 11.64 3.97 -11.69
C GLN A 15 12.33 4.57 -10.46
N GLY A 16 13.01 5.73 -10.57
CA GLY A 16 13.60 6.38 -9.39
C GLY A 16 12.55 6.77 -8.35
N LEU A 17 11.38 7.28 -8.76
CA LEU A 17 10.27 7.55 -7.85
C LEU A 17 9.66 6.27 -7.26
N ARG A 18 9.49 5.21 -8.06
CA ARG A 18 8.98 3.90 -7.61
C ARG A 18 9.85 3.27 -6.52
N PHE A 19 11.17 3.31 -6.70
CA PHE A 19 12.12 2.67 -5.80
C PHE A 19 12.69 3.61 -4.72
N GLY A 20 12.39 4.92 -4.78
CA GLY A 20 12.93 5.89 -3.81
C GLY A 20 14.44 6.14 -3.98
N VAL A 21 14.93 6.12 -5.22
CA VAL A 21 16.31 6.42 -5.61
C VAL A 21 16.30 7.67 -6.48
N HIS A 22 17.29 8.56 -6.31
CA HIS A 22 17.30 9.83 -7.03
C HIS A 22 17.31 9.63 -8.57
N PRO A 23 16.29 10.06 -9.33
CA PRO A 23 16.22 9.76 -10.77
C PRO A 23 17.39 10.25 -11.61
N HIS A 24 17.92 11.44 -11.31
CA HIS A 24 19.07 11.99 -12.04
C HIS A 24 20.33 11.13 -11.87
N TYR A 25 20.44 10.38 -10.76
CA TYR A 25 21.54 9.45 -10.57
C TYR A 25 21.46 8.29 -11.58
N LEU A 26 20.27 7.74 -11.83
CA LEU A 26 20.09 6.64 -12.78
C LEU A 26 20.53 7.06 -14.20
N VAL A 27 20.06 8.22 -14.67
CA VAL A 27 20.41 8.73 -16.00
C VAL A 27 21.90 9.07 -16.10
N ALA A 28 22.49 9.68 -15.06
CA ALA A 28 23.91 9.98 -15.04
C ALA A 28 24.78 8.71 -15.08
N VAL A 29 24.36 7.62 -14.43
CA VAL A 29 25.11 6.36 -14.50
C VAL A 29 25.00 5.70 -15.89
N ALA A 30 23.84 5.74 -16.53
CA ALA A 30 23.72 5.27 -17.92
C ALA A 30 24.59 6.10 -18.88
N GLN A 31 24.61 7.42 -18.71
CA GLN A 31 25.49 8.32 -19.46
C GLN A 31 26.97 8.00 -19.23
N LEU A 32 27.37 7.75 -17.98
CA LEU A 32 28.74 7.42 -17.61
C LEU A 32 29.19 6.06 -18.20
N ARG A 33 28.35 5.02 -18.11
CA ARG A 33 28.74 3.64 -18.44
C ARG A 33 28.62 3.32 -19.93
N SER A 34 27.70 3.97 -20.64
CA SER A 34 27.45 3.66 -22.06
C SER A 34 27.28 4.87 -22.97
N GLY A 35 27.12 6.07 -22.42
CA GLY A 35 26.60 7.22 -23.16
C GLY A 35 25.11 7.07 -23.50
N ILE A 36 24.35 6.37 -22.66
CA ILE A 36 22.93 6.02 -22.89
C ILE A 36 22.77 5.21 -24.20
N ALA A 37 23.66 4.24 -24.42
CA ALA A 37 23.66 3.42 -25.63
C ALA A 37 23.05 2.03 -25.37
N ASP A 38 22.13 1.61 -26.23
CA ASP A 38 21.51 0.26 -26.25
C ASP A 38 22.40 -0.81 -26.94
N ALA A 39 23.70 -0.55 -27.02
CA ALA A 39 24.64 -1.45 -27.68
C ALA A 39 25.31 -2.37 -26.67
N ALA A 40 25.66 -3.60 -27.07
CA ALA A 40 26.51 -4.48 -26.27
C ALA A 40 27.99 -4.07 -26.34
N ALA A 41 28.73 -4.28 -25.25
CA ALA A 41 30.19 -4.20 -25.21
C ALA A 41 30.73 -5.45 -24.52
N GLY A 42 31.02 -6.50 -25.30
CA GLY A 42 31.31 -7.82 -24.75
C GLY A 42 30.07 -8.45 -24.12
N ASP A 43 30.17 -8.87 -22.86
CA ASP A 43 29.09 -9.44 -22.05
C ASP A 43 28.22 -8.39 -21.32
N ARG A 44 28.52 -7.10 -21.52
CA ARG A 44 27.80 -5.98 -20.91
C ARG A 44 26.79 -5.38 -21.87
N LEU A 45 25.52 -5.35 -21.46
CA LEU A 45 24.39 -5.06 -22.32
C LEU A 45 23.72 -3.73 -21.95
N GLY A 46 23.28 -3.00 -22.97
CA GLY A 46 22.41 -1.83 -22.87
C GLY A 46 22.96 -0.64 -22.07
N PRO A 47 22.07 0.31 -21.69
CA PRO A 47 22.47 1.62 -21.18
C PRO A 47 23.24 1.55 -19.87
N PHE A 48 22.98 0.55 -19.03
CA PHE A 48 23.65 0.39 -17.74
C PHE A 48 24.83 -0.57 -17.77
N ARG A 49 25.14 -1.17 -18.94
CA ARG A 49 26.22 -2.16 -19.08
C ARG A 49 26.08 -3.33 -18.10
N LEU A 50 24.86 -3.83 -17.92
CA LEU A 50 24.58 -4.98 -17.06
C LEU A 50 25.07 -6.26 -17.72
N THR A 51 25.65 -7.16 -16.94
CA THR A 51 25.93 -8.53 -17.36
C THR A 51 24.71 -9.42 -17.14
N GLN A 52 24.66 -10.57 -17.82
CA GLN A 52 23.59 -11.56 -17.62
C GLN A 52 23.51 -12.05 -16.16
N THR A 53 24.65 -12.17 -15.49
CA THR A 53 24.71 -12.61 -14.09
C THR A 53 24.08 -11.58 -13.16
N GLU A 54 24.38 -10.30 -13.35
CA GLU A 54 23.79 -9.21 -12.57
C GLU A 54 22.29 -9.10 -12.81
N TRP A 55 21.85 -9.27 -14.06
CA TRP A 55 20.44 -9.32 -14.40
C TRP A 55 19.72 -10.47 -13.69
N ASN A 56 20.18 -11.70 -13.87
CA ASN A 56 19.54 -12.88 -13.30
C ASN A 56 19.46 -12.85 -11.77
N ALA A 57 20.39 -12.16 -11.10
CA ALA A 57 20.36 -11.97 -9.65
C ALA A 57 19.29 -10.99 -9.18
N ASN A 58 18.79 -10.12 -10.06
CA ASN A 58 17.91 -9.00 -9.70
C ASN A 58 16.59 -8.95 -10.48
N CYS A 59 16.42 -9.75 -11.53
CA CYS A 59 15.25 -9.75 -12.40
C CYS A 59 13.99 -10.34 -11.74
N SER A 60 13.96 -10.47 -10.42
CA SER A 60 12.77 -10.87 -9.67
C SER A 60 12.76 -10.21 -8.29
N ASN A 61 11.65 -9.58 -7.95
CA ASN A 61 11.37 -8.97 -6.66
C ASN A 61 9.86 -8.83 -6.44
N GLU A 62 9.28 -9.71 -5.63
CA GLU A 62 7.82 -9.75 -5.36
C GLU A 62 7.30 -8.50 -4.65
N GLU A 63 8.11 -7.88 -3.79
CA GLU A 63 7.76 -6.66 -3.05
C GLU A 63 7.51 -5.47 -3.99
N PHE A 64 8.32 -5.37 -5.05
CA PHE A 64 8.17 -4.36 -6.08
C PHE A 64 7.37 -4.84 -7.30
N GLY A 65 6.81 -6.06 -7.28
CA GLY A 65 5.99 -6.60 -8.36
C GLY A 65 6.77 -7.00 -9.63
N ILE A 66 8.09 -7.24 -9.52
CA ILE A 66 8.93 -7.74 -10.62
C ILE A 66 8.89 -9.26 -10.57
N THR A 67 7.95 -9.90 -11.26
CA THR A 67 7.74 -11.36 -11.12
C THR A 67 7.81 -12.13 -12.44
N ASP A 68 7.93 -11.40 -13.53
CA ASP A 68 7.77 -11.87 -14.91
C ASP A 68 8.97 -11.54 -15.80
N PHE A 69 9.96 -10.80 -15.30
CA PHE A 69 11.20 -10.55 -16.04
C PHE A 69 11.99 -11.85 -16.17
N VAL A 70 12.34 -12.18 -17.41
CA VAL A 70 13.12 -13.37 -17.76
C VAL A 70 14.56 -13.00 -18.15
N ALA A 71 15.43 -13.99 -18.28
CA ALA A 71 16.85 -13.75 -18.57
C ALA A 71 17.08 -12.94 -19.86
N ASP A 72 16.26 -13.15 -20.90
CA ASP A 72 16.42 -12.47 -22.19
C ASP A 72 16.07 -10.98 -22.17
N ASP A 73 15.25 -10.55 -21.20
CA ASP A 73 14.77 -9.17 -21.03
C ASP A 73 15.90 -8.20 -20.64
N VAL A 74 17.08 -8.72 -20.31
CA VAL A 74 18.29 -7.90 -20.14
C VAL A 74 18.62 -7.07 -21.38
N LYS A 75 18.08 -7.43 -22.55
CA LYS A 75 18.28 -6.71 -23.83
C LYS A 75 17.34 -5.50 -23.97
N ASP A 76 16.34 -5.37 -23.11
CA ASP A 76 15.34 -4.31 -23.16
C ASP A 76 15.75 -3.15 -22.23
N TRP A 77 16.05 -2.00 -22.83
CA TRP A 77 16.64 -0.86 -22.12
C TRP A 77 15.71 -0.28 -21.03
N ASP A 78 14.40 -0.36 -21.23
CA ASP A 78 13.36 0.12 -20.30
C ASP A 78 13.27 -0.80 -19.08
N MET A 79 13.33 -2.11 -19.30
CA MET A 79 13.41 -3.07 -18.20
C MET A 79 14.73 -2.96 -17.42
N GLN A 80 15.83 -2.60 -18.09
CA GLN A 80 17.07 -2.27 -17.39
C GLN A 80 16.94 -1.05 -16.47
N CYS A 81 16.14 -0.04 -16.79
CA CYS A 81 15.87 1.09 -15.89
C CYS A 81 15.25 0.61 -14.57
N CYS A 82 14.31 -0.33 -14.64
CA CYS A 82 13.65 -0.91 -13.48
C CYS A 82 14.64 -1.71 -12.62
N ILE A 83 15.38 -2.63 -13.23
CA ILE A 83 16.35 -3.47 -12.50
C ILE A 83 17.50 -2.64 -11.95
N TYR A 84 18.00 -1.66 -12.70
CA TYR A 84 19.05 -0.79 -12.21
C TYR A 84 18.58 0.08 -11.03
N ALA A 85 17.34 0.58 -11.06
CA ALA A 85 16.76 1.32 -9.93
C ALA A 85 16.59 0.44 -8.68
N LEU A 86 16.19 -0.83 -8.84
CA LEU A 86 16.16 -1.80 -7.74
C LEU A 86 17.56 -2.07 -7.17
N MET A 87 18.55 -2.31 -8.03
CA MET A 87 19.95 -2.48 -7.62
C MET A 87 20.48 -1.25 -6.88
N ALA A 88 20.11 -0.04 -7.35
CA ALA A 88 20.48 1.21 -6.72
C ALA A 88 19.79 1.40 -5.36
N LEU A 89 18.53 0.98 -5.21
CA LEU A 89 17.84 0.96 -3.91
C LEU A 89 18.53 0.02 -2.93
N GLN A 90 18.88 -1.19 -3.37
CA GLN A 90 19.59 -2.16 -2.54
C GLN A 90 20.95 -1.61 -2.08
N ALA A 91 21.73 -1.02 -3.00
CA ALA A 91 23.00 -0.39 -2.66
C ALA A 91 22.83 0.87 -1.80
N GLN A 92 21.79 1.67 -2.04
CA GLN A 92 21.43 2.82 -1.21
C GLN A 92 21.12 2.37 0.22
N ASN A 93 20.33 1.31 0.39
CA ASN A 93 20.00 0.75 1.69
C ASN A 93 21.24 0.20 2.41
N GLN A 94 22.15 -0.48 1.69
CA GLN A 94 23.44 -0.91 2.22
C GLN A 94 24.32 0.27 2.64
N CYS A 95 24.38 1.33 1.82
CA CYS A 95 25.10 2.55 2.16
C CYS A 95 24.48 3.28 3.33
N VAL A 96 23.15 3.39 3.43
CA VAL A 96 22.46 3.99 4.57
C VAL A 96 22.75 3.21 5.84
N ALA A 97 22.74 1.88 5.77
CA ALA A 97 23.13 1.02 6.89
C ALA A 97 24.59 1.24 7.32
N ARG A 98 25.51 1.44 6.36
CA ARG A 98 26.94 1.67 6.63
C ARG A 98 27.26 3.10 7.10
N LEU A 99 26.64 4.11 6.50
CA LEU A 99 26.98 5.53 6.67
C LEU A 99 26.08 6.23 7.69
N GLY A 100 24.89 5.68 7.99
CA GLY A 100 23.89 6.34 8.84
C GLY A 100 23.24 7.58 8.21
N ARG A 101 23.49 7.81 6.91
CA ARG A 101 22.88 8.86 6.09
C ARG A 101 22.72 8.33 4.66
N LEU A 102 21.91 9.00 3.85
CA LEU A 102 21.89 8.73 2.42
C LEU A 102 23.31 8.89 1.83
N PRO A 103 23.74 7.95 0.97
CA PRO A 103 25.00 8.09 0.26
C PRO A 103 24.96 9.29 -0.68
N SER A 104 26.11 9.92 -0.87
CA SER A 104 26.34 10.75 -2.05
C SER A 104 26.29 9.89 -3.32
N ALA A 105 26.11 10.52 -4.48
CA ALA A 105 26.10 9.82 -5.77
C ALA A 105 27.39 9.00 -6.00
N VAL A 106 28.54 9.52 -5.54
CA VAL A 106 29.84 8.84 -5.61
C VAL A 106 29.86 7.60 -4.71
N GLU A 107 29.43 7.73 -3.47
CA GLU A 107 29.37 6.60 -2.52
C GLU A 107 28.39 5.52 -2.97
N LEU A 108 27.27 5.90 -3.60
CA LEU A 108 26.30 4.98 -4.17
C LEU A 108 26.87 4.24 -5.37
N TYR A 109 27.55 4.95 -6.29
CA TYR A 109 28.20 4.33 -7.45
C TYR A 109 29.29 3.35 -7.03
N GLN A 110 30.14 3.73 -6.06
CA GLN A 110 31.18 2.82 -5.54
C GLN A 110 30.60 1.58 -4.86
N ALA A 111 29.44 1.70 -4.21
CA ALA A 111 28.78 0.56 -3.58
C ALA A 111 28.18 -0.41 -4.61
N GLN A 112 27.62 0.10 -5.71
CA GLN A 112 27.12 -0.74 -6.80
C GLN A 112 28.27 -1.35 -7.62
N TRP A 113 29.35 -0.59 -7.80
CA TRP A 113 30.42 -0.90 -8.75
C TRP A 113 31.82 -0.77 -8.12
N PRO A 114 32.15 -1.57 -7.10
CA PRO A 114 33.39 -1.42 -6.33
C PRO A 114 34.67 -1.70 -7.13
N THR A 115 34.57 -2.36 -8.28
CA THR A 115 35.68 -2.73 -9.16
C THR A 115 35.73 -1.92 -10.45
N ASP A 116 34.86 -0.92 -10.61
CA ASP A 116 34.78 -0.10 -11.82
C ASP A 116 35.92 0.93 -11.88
N THR A 117 36.40 1.23 -13.08
CA THR A 117 37.59 2.06 -13.31
C THR A 117 37.27 3.54 -13.51
N ALA A 118 36.01 3.97 -13.32
CA ALA A 118 35.61 5.37 -13.42
C ALA A 118 36.44 6.27 -12.48
N LYS A 119 36.87 7.43 -12.99
CA LYS A 119 37.63 8.43 -12.23
C LYS A 119 36.67 9.30 -11.43
N LEU A 120 36.19 8.77 -10.31
CA LEU A 120 35.30 9.49 -9.40
C LEU A 120 36.06 10.54 -8.57
N PRO A 121 35.46 11.71 -8.27
CA PRO A 121 34.08 12.09 -8.59
C PRO A 121 33.86 12.65 -10.01
N ASP A 122 34.94 13.01 -10.71
CA ASP A 122 34.92 13.85 -11.91
C ASP A 122 34.09 13.27 -13.07
N ASP A 123 34.23 11.97 -13.33
CA ASP A 123 33.49 11.32 -14.43
C ASP A 123 31.97 11.30 -14.15
N LEU A 124 31.56 11.08 -12.89
CA LEU A 124 30.15 11.07 -12.50
C LEU A 124 29.56 12.48 -12.48
N GLN A 125 30.33 13.47 -12.03
CA GLN A 125 29.93 14.87 -12.08
C GLN A 125 29.72 15.33 -13.53
N SER A 126 30.64 14.97 -14.43
CA SER A 126 30.51 15.26 -15.87
C SER A 126 29.24 14.64 -16.47
N ALA A 127 28.88 13.43 -16.05
CA ALA A 127 27.65 12.76 -16.50
C ALA A 127 26.37 13.40 -15.92
N LEU A 128 26.40 13.85 -14.67
CA LEU A 128 25.30 14.61 -14.06
C LEU A 128 25.07 15.94 -14.79
N ASP A 129 26.14 16.67 -15.10
CA ASP A 129 26.07 17.95 -15.80
C ASP A 129 25.56 17.79 -17.24
N ALA A 130 26.02 16.75 -17.95
CA ALA A 130 25.57 16.45 -19.31
C ALA A 130 24.07 16.11 -19.40
N THR A 131 23.48 15.56 -18.33
CA THR A 131 22.10 15.04 -18.31
C THR A 131 21.10 15.95 -17.60
N LYS A 132 21.56 17.00 -16.91
CA LYS A 132 20.75 17.89 -16.07
C LYS A 132 19.54 18.50 -16.78
N ASN A 133 19.71 18.99 -18.01
CA ASN A 133 18.63 19.65 -18.75
C ASN A 133 17.56 18.65 -19.22
N ALA A 134 17.98 17.46 -19.65
CA ALA A 134 17.08 16.39 -20.03
C ALA A 134 16.25 15.91 -18.83
N MET A 135 16.88 15.78 -17.66
CA MET A 135 16.20 15.43 -16.41
C MET A 135 15.15 16.45 -15.99
N ALA A 136 15.41 17.75 -16.13
CA ALA A 136 14.43 18.77 -15.80
C ALA A 136 13.17 18.65 -16.67
N ALA A 137 13.33 18.37 -17.97
CA ALA A 137 12.22 18.14 -18.88
C ALA A 137 11.45 16.85 -18.52
N ALA A 138 12.15 15.74 -18.31
CA ALA A 138 11.56 14.45 -17.96
C ALA A 138 10.75 14.51 -16.65
N PHE A 139 11.27 15.18 -15.62
CA PHE A 139 10.55 15.36 -14.34
C PHE A 139 9.23 16.12 -14.52
N VAL A 140 9.20 17.16 -15.35
CA VAL A 140 7.97 17.92 -15.63
C VAL A 140 6.96 17.05 -16.36
N THR A 141 7.39 16.27 -17.35
CA THR A 141 6.50 15.34 -18.07
C THR A 141 5.88 14.31 -17.13
N VAL A 142 6.69 13.70 -16.25
CA VAL A 142 6.25 12.61 -15.37
C VAL A 142 5.43 13.09 -14.18
N THR A 143 5.79 14.24 -13.57
CA THR A 143 5.19 14.70 -12.31
C THR A 143 4.25 15.89 -12.46
N GLY A 144 4.21 16.53 -13.63
CA GLY A 144 3.44 17.76 -13.87
C GLY A 144 3.99 19.00 -13.15
N ALA A 145 5.13 18.89 -12.46
CA ALA A 145 5.76 19.97 -11.72
C ALA A 145 7.28 20.01 -11.98
N ALA A 146 7.84 21.21 -12.02
CA ALA A 146 9.30 21.36 -12.07
C ALA A 146 9.91 20.94 -10.71
N PRO A 147 11.06 20.25 -10.70
CA PRO A 147 11.75 19.93 -9.45
C PRO A 147 12.10 21.22 -8.71
N GLY A 148 11.74 21.30 -7.43
CA GLY A 148 12.11 22.43 -6.57
C GLY A 148 13.63 22.57 -6.51
N SER A 149 14.15 23.79 -6.54
CA SER A 149 15.58 24.03 -6.31
C SER A 149 15.94 23.54 -4.90
N SER A 150 16.92 22.65 -4.78
CA SER A 150 17.51 22.33 -3.48
C SER A 150 17.98 23.62 -2.80
N ALA A 151 17.56 23.84 -1.56
CA ALA A 151 18.10 24.91 -0.75
C ALA A 151 19.58 24.63 -0.49
N THR A 152 20.46 25.47 -1.00
CA THR A 152 21.85 25.52 -0.55
C THR A 152 21.85 25.98 0.91
N LEU A 153 22.14 25.06 1.82
CA LEU A 153 22.43 25.40 3.22
C LEU A 153 23.82 26.02 3.27
N ASP A 154 23.88 27.34 3.32
CA ASP A 154 25.12 28.06 3.55
C ASP A 154 25.50 27.98 5.03
N SER A 155 26.77 27.75 5.33
CA SER A 155 27.26 27.35 6.66
C SER A 155 27.28 28.47 7.71
N GLN A 156 26.48 29.53 7.55
CA GLN A 156 26.54 30.73 8.40
C GLN A 156 25.19 31.26 8.93
N ASP A 157 24.05 30.66 8.61
CA ASP A 157 22.77 31.14 9.16
C ASP A 157 22.50 30.57 10.57
N VAL A 158 23.05 31.28 11.56
CA VAL A 158 22.56 31.26 12.94
C VAL A 158 21.46 32.32 13.05
N ALA A 159 20.19 31.91 13.10
CA ALA A 159 19.07 32.83 13.30
C ALA A 159 18.17 32.38 14.45
N ALA A 160 17.88 33.36 15.31
CA ALA A 160 17.26 33.25 16.63
C ALA A 160 15.81 32.73 16.59
N GLY A 161 15.46 31.96 17.62
CA GLY A 161 14.17 31.29 17.75
C GLY A 161 13.01 32.23 18.14
N PRO A 162 11.76 31.88 17.77
CA PRO A 162 10.57 32.47 18.37
C PRO A 162 10.10 31.67 19.58
N ALA A 163 9.44 32.38 20.50
CA ALA A 163 9.02 31.94 21.82
C ALA A 163 8.04 30.76 21.82
N SER A 164 8.20 29.89 22.81
CA SER A 164 7.46 28.66 23.08
C SER A 164 6.04 28.88 23.60
N ASN A 165 5.10 28.02 23.16
CA ASN A 165 3.78 27.82 23.77
C ASN A 165 3.73 26.37 24.31
N PRO A 166 3.61 26.14 25.63
CA PRO A 166 4.02 24.87 26.24
C PRO A 166 3.01 23.69 26.22
N ASP A 167 1.88 23.73 25.50
CA ASP A 167 0.80 22.73 25.69
C ASP A 167 0.24 22.05 24.42
N GLN A 168 1.03 21.92 23.36
CA GLN A 168 0.73 21.02 22.23
C GLN A 168 2.00 20.29 21.77
N PRO A 169 2.07 18.95 21.85
CA PRO A 169 3.13 18.20 21.18
C PRO A 169 2.95 18.34 19.65
N VAL A 170 3.91 19.01 19.01
CA VAL A 170 4.02 19.06 17.55
C VAL A 170 4.56 17.70 17.09
N PRO A 171 3.86 16.95 16.21
CA PRO A 171 4.22 15.56 15.90
C PRO A 171 5.42 15.43 14.94
N ALA A 172 6.37 14.56 15.29
CA ALA A 172 7.35 13.98 14.37
C ALA A 172 6.70 12.82 13.59
N LYS A 173 6.97 12.68 12.28
CA LYS A 173 6.29 11.78 11.32
C LYS A 173 5.96 10.34 11.78
N GLY A 174 6.65 9.75 12.76
CA GLY A 174 6.30 8.43 13.34
C GLY A 174 5.03 8.46 14.21
N THR A 175 4.75 9.56 14.90
CA THR A 175 3.56 9.71 15.77
C THR A 175 2.24 9.71 15.00
N GLU A 176 2.21 10.21 13.77
CA GLU A 176 1.02 10.17 12.90
C GLU A 176 0.63 8.72 12.54
N THR A 177 1.61 7.93 12.08
CA THR A 177 1.43 6.50 11.77
C THR A 177 0.99 5.73 13.00
N PHE A 178 1.59 6.02 14.15
CA PHE A 178 1.25 5.36 15.40
C PHE A 178 -0.19 5.68 15.84
N VAL A 179 -0.62 6.95 15.82
CA VAL A 179 -2.00 7.35 16.16
C VAL A 179 -3.03 6.70 15.23
N ALA A 180 -2.68 6.49 13.96
CA ALA A 180 -3.56 5.82 13.01
C ALA A 180 -3.72 4.31 13.29
N LYS A 181 -2.66 3.62 13.75
CA LYS A 181 -2.62 2.16 13.89
C LYS A 181 -2.87 1.65 15.30
N ALA A 182 -2.36 2.35 16.31
CA ALA A 182 -2.38 1.93 17.71
C ALA A 182 -3.79 1.56 18.22
N PRO A 183 -4.87 2.30 17.90
CA PRO A 183 -6.20 1.94 18.36
C PRO A 183 -6.65 0.54 17.94
N GLY A 184 -6.48 0.18 16.66
CA GLY A 184 -6.88 -1.14 16.16
C GLY A 184 -6.04 -2.27 16.76
N VAL A 185 -4.74 -2.06 16.94
CA VAL A 185 -3.88 -3.06 17.60
C VAL A 185 -4.25 -3.23 19.08
N MET A 186 -4.62 -2.14 19.77
CA MET A 186 -5.12 -2.22 21.14
C MET A 186 -6.46 -2.99 21.23
N GLU A 187 -7.37 -2.82 20.28
CA GLU A 187 -8.61 -3.61 20.22
C GLU A 187 -8.31 -5.11 20.14
N SER A 188 -7.39 -5.50 19.25
CA SER A 188 -6.96 -6.90 19.12
C SER A 188 -6.35 -7.42 20.42
N LEU A 189 -5.45 -6.67 21.07
CA LEU A 189 -4.85 -7.05 22.35
C LEU A 189 -5.89 -7.21 23.47
N ILE A 190 -6.85 -6.30 23.56
CA ILE A 190 -7.95 -6.37 24.54
C ILE A 190 -8.80 -7.60 24.29
N SER A 191 -9.18 -7.85 23.04
CA SER A 191 -10.03 -8.98 22.64
C SER A 191 -9.33 -10.31 22.87
N ASP A 192 -8.08 -10.45 22.44
CA ASP A 192 -7.36 -11.72 22.47
C ASP A 192 -6.90 -12.15 23.87
N PHE A 193 -6.76 -11.20 24.79
CA PHE A 193 -6.12 -11.42 26.09
C PHE A 193 -6.92 -10.88 27.30
N ALA A 194 -8.13 -10.37 27.06
CA ALA A 194 -8.99 -9.74 28.08
C ALA A 194 -8.28 -8.63 28.87
N LEU A 195 -7.45 -7.83 28.19
CA LEU A 195 -6.71 -6.73 28.81
C LEU A 195 -7.60 -5.51 29.02
N LYS A 196 -7.26 -4.69 30.02
CA LYS A 196 -7.78 -3.32 30.16
C LYS A 196 -7.12 -2.39 29.14
N ASP A 197 -7.75 -1.26 28.85
CA ASP A 197 -7.25 -0.27 27.89
C ASP A 197 -5.81 0.19 28.20
N PHE A 198 -5.52 0.53 29.46
CA PHE A 198 -4.18 0.94 29.90
C PHE A 198 -3.17 -0.22 29.89
N GLN A 199 -3.62 -1.47 29.91
CA GLN A 199 -2.75 -2.65 29.79
C GLN A 199 -2.35 -2.88 28.34
N ALA A 200 -3.29 -2.78 27.39
CA ALA A 200 -2.96 -2.81 25.97
C ALA A 200 -2.10 -1.61 25.54
N ALA A 201 -2.40 -0.41 26.05
CA ALA A 201 -1.63 0.79 25.76
C ALA A 201 -0.17 0.70 26.26
N GLY A 202 0.07 0.12 27.44
CA GLY A 202 1.43 -0.04 27.95
C GLY A 202 2.28 -1.05 27.18
N ILE A 203 1.66 -2.06 26.56
CA ILE A 203 2.32 -2.93 25.57
C ILE A 203 2.72 -2.10 24.34
N LEU A 204 1.80 -1.31 23.79
CA LEU A 204 2.12 -0.46 22.63
C LEU A 204 3.09 0.67 22.93
N GLY A 205 3.20 1.11 24.18
CA GLY A 205 4.22 2.07 24.59
C GLY A 205 5.65 1.52 24.40
N ASN A 206 5.83 0.24 24.72
CA ASN A 206 7.10 -0.45 24.45
C ASN A 206 7.32 -0.62 22.95
N ILE A 207 6.35 -1.15 22.22
CA ILE A 207 6.45 -1.36 20.78
C ILE A 207 6.70 -0.05 20.02
N GLY A 208 6.05 1.04 20.42
CA GLY A 208 6.23 2.35 19.82
C GLY A 208 7.67 2.86 19.91
N GLU A 209 8.35 2.57 21.03
CA GLU A 209 9.79 2.84 21.20
C GLU A 209 10.66 1.92 20.34
N GLU A 210 10.33 0.63 20.28
CA GLU A 210 11.12 -0.35 19.52
C GLU A 210 11.11 -0.07 18.00
N CYS A 211 9.98 0.36 17.45
CA CYS A 211 9.82 0.54 16.00
C CYS A 211 9.52 1.98 15.55
N ASP A 212 9.78 2.97 16.41
CA ASP A 212 9.51 4.40 16.16
C ASP A 212 8.12 4.65 15.57
N GLY A 213 7.09 4.18 16.28
CA GLY A 213 5.71 4.33 15.83
C GLY A 213 5.35 3.55 14.56
N PHE A 214 5.90 2.33 14.41
CA PHE A 214 5.77 1.44 13.24
C PHE A 214 6.51 1.89 11.98
N ARG A 215 7.40 2.88 12.08
CA ARG A 215 8.19 3.38 10.95
C ARG A 215 9.46 2.56 10.71
N GLU A 216 10.03 2.01 11.76
CA GLU A 216 11.34 1.37 11.76
C GLU A 216 11.20 -0.12 12.06
N MET A 217 11.08 -0.92 11.01
CA MET A 217 10.90 -2.37 11.13
C MET A 217 12.22 -3.13 11.23
N GLN A 218 13.36 -2.49 10.95
CA GLN A 218 14.68 -3.12 10.97
C GLN A 218 15.64 -2.28 11.81
N GLU A 219 16.36 -2.93 12.73
CA GLU A 219 17.33 -2.28 13.60
C GLU A 219 18.43 -1.62 12.75
N ARG A 220 18.64 -0.32 12.96
CA ARG A 220 19.59 0.49 12.19
C ARG A 220 21.05 0.19 12.51
N LYS A 221 21.35 -0.14 13.78
CA LYS A 221 22.72 -0.36 14.27
C LYS A 221 22.75 -1.52 15.27
N PRO A 222 22.82 -2.77 14.79
CA PRO A 222 22.91 -3.94 15.66
C PRO A 222 24.09 -3.84 16.62
N LEU A 223 23.84 -4.06 17.91
CA LEU A 223 24.88 -4.05 18.94
C LEU A 223 25.97 -5.10 18.70
N MET A 224 25.62 -6.21 18.05
CA MET A 224 26.54 -7.27 17.66
C MET A 224 26.89 -7.15 16.18
N ALA A 225 28.15 -6.86 15.89
CA ALA A 225 28.66 -6.81 14.53
C ALA A 225 28.43 -8.15 13.81
N GLY A 226 27.80 -8.11 12.63
CA GLY A 226 27.46 -9.30 11.84
C GLY A 226 26.12 -9.95 12.21
N SER A 227 25.42 -9.47 13.24
CA SER A 227 24.03 -9.87 13.50
C SER A 227 23.08 -9.27 12.45
N LYS A 228 21.99 -9.98 12.13
CA LYS A 228 20.88 -9.43 11.35
C LYS A 228 20.24 -8.21 12.06
N GLY A 229 20.39 -8.11 13.39
CA GLY A 229 19.75 -7.10 14.23
C GLY A 229 18.28 -7.41 14.53
N GLY A 230 17.64 -6.51 15.26
CA GLY A 230 16.22 -6.51 15.56
C GLY A 230 15.38 -6.33 14.30
N PHE A 231 14.22 -6.99 14.25
CA PHE A 231 13.27 -6.84 13.15
C PHE A 231 11.82 -6.97 13.62
N GLY A 232 10.90 -6.27 12.97
CA GLY A 232 9.50 -6.19 13.32
C GLY A 232 9.17 -5.20 14.45
N TRP A 233 7.90 -5.17 14.85
CA TRP A 233 7.36 -4.25 15.86
C TRP A 233 8.11 -4.28 17.18
N ALA A 234 8.44 -5.47 17.66
CA ALA A 234 9.15 -5.65 18.93
C ALA A 234 10.66 -5.84 18.75
N GLN A 235 11.21 -5.46 17.58
CA GLN A 235 12.62 -5.60 17.26
C GLN A 235 13.19 -6.98 17.63
N TRP A 236 12.50 -8.06 17.22
CA TRP A 236 12.92 -9.42 17.53
C TRP A 236 14.36 -9.64 17.04
N THR A 237 15.23 -10.07 17.95
CA THR A 237 16.66 -10.30 17.71
C THR A 237 17.00 -11.79 17.86
N GLY A 238 18.11 -12.21 17.23
CA GLY A 238 18.64 -13.57 17.36
C GLY A 238 17.61 -14.64 17.00
N SER A 239 17.50 -15.68 17.83
CA SER A 239 16.57 -16.80 17.57
C SER A 239 15.09 -16.38 17.54
N ARG A 240 14.70 -15.31 18.25
CA ARG A 240 13.32 -14.79 18.17
C ARG A 240 13.03 -14.19 16.79
N ARG A 241 14.04 -13.59 16.15
CA ARG A 241 13.92 -13.12 14.76
C ARG A 241 13.72 -14.26 13.79
N ASP A 242 14.52 -15.32 13.90
CA ASP A 242 14.38 -16.48 13.01
C ASP A 242 13.00 -17.16 13.19
N LEU A 243 12.47 -17.19 14.42
CA LEU A 243 11.11 -17.66 14.69
C LEU A 243 10.05 -16.73 14.08
N PHE A 244 10.25 -15.41 14.13
CA PHE A 244 9.35 -14.46 13.47
C PHE A 244 9.35 -14.63 11.95
N GLU A 245 10.53 -14.68 11.32
CA GLU A 245 10.70 -14.88 9.89
C GLU A 245 10.07 -16.21 9.44
N SER A 246 10.25 -17.28 10.23
CA SER A 246 9.64 -18.58 9.99
C SER A 246 8.11 -18.57 10.15
N PHE A 247 7.59 -17.88 11.17
CA PHE A 247 6.16 -17.66 11.35
C PHE A 247 5.56 -16.95 10.13
N CYS A 248 6.22 -15.90 9.64
CA CYS A 248 5.78 -15.16 8.46
C CYS A 248 5.73 -16.06 7.22
N SER A 249 6.83 -16.78 6.95
CA SER A 249 6.93 -17.71 5.82
C SER A 249 5.85 -18.80 5.86
N THR A 250 5.66 -19.44 7.02
CA THR A 250 4.68 -20.54 7.19
C THR A 250 3.24 -20.08 6.97
N ASN A 251 2.92 -18.85 7.36
CA ASN A 251 1.57 -18.31 7.25
C ASN A 251 1.34 -17.49 5.97
N GLY A 252 2.33 -17.43 5.06
CA GLY A 252 2.25 -16.63 3.84
C GLY A 252 2.07 -15.13 4.10
N LEU A 253 2.64 -14.63 5.20
CA LEU A 253 2.52 -13.23 5.63
C LEU A 253 3.80 -12.47 5.30
N SER A 254 3.67 -11.22 4.82
CA SER A 254 4.81 -10.32 4.71
C SER A 254 5.33 -9.97 6.11
N PRO A 255 6.64 -10.09 6.38
CA PRO A 255 7.22 -9.72 7.67
C PRO A 255 7.07 -8.22 8.04
N PHE A 256 6.73 -7.37 7.06
CA PHE A 256 6.43 -5.95 7.28
C PHE A 256 4.95 -5.67 7.58
N SER A 257 4.08 -6.67 7.42
CA SER A 257 2.64 -6.50 7.61
C SER A 257 2.24 -6.47 9.08
N ASP A 258 1.16 -5.76 9.38
CA ASP A 258 0.56 -5.73 10.72
C ASP A 258 0.10 -7.12 11.16
N ALA A 259 -0.41 -7.92 10.23
CA ALA A 259 -0.84 -9.29 10.47
C ALA A 259 0.31 -10.19 10.91
N ALA A 260 1.48 -10.08 10.28
CA ALA A 260 2.68 -10.82 10.69
C ALA A 260 3.13 -10.40 12.10
N ASN A 261 3.30 -9.10 12.31
CA ASN A 261 3.86 -8.57 13.55
C ASN A 261 2.92 -8.79 14.74
N TYR A 262 1.64 -8.48 14.59
CA TYR A 262 0.65 -8.77 15.63
C TYR A 262 0.46 -10.28 15.82
N GLY A 263 0.41 -11.06 14.74
CA GLY A 263 0.22 -12.50 14.79
C GLY A 263 1.32 -13.21 15.57
N PHE A 264 2.58 -12.85 15.33
CA PHE A 264 3.70 -13.43 16.04
C PHE A 264 3.79 -12.93 17.50
N LEU A 265 3.57 -11.63 17.74
CA LEU A 265 3.43 -11.09 19.10
C LEU A 265 2.37 -11.85 19.90
N LYS A 266 1.19 -12.08 19.29
CA LYS A 266 0.10 -12.85 19.88
C LYS A 266 0.51 -14.29 20.17
N GLN A 267 1.18 -14.96 19.23
CA GLN A 267 1.68 -16.32 19.44
C GLN A 267 2.63 -16.39 20.63
N GLU A 268 3.60 -15.48 20.71
CA GLU A 268 4.56 -15.43 21.82
C GLU A 268 3.87 -15.17 23.15
N LEU A 269 2.95 -14.20 23.23
CA LEU A 269 2.20 -13.88 24.45
C LEU A 269 1.29 -15.03 24.91
N LYS A 270 0.84 -15.91 23.99
CA LYS A 270 0.11 -17.14 24.35
C LYS A 270 1.03 -18.30 24.75
N THR A 271 2.31 -18.23 24.41
CA THR A 271 3.25 -19.36 24.54
C THR A 271 4.54 -18.96 25.25
N THR A 272 5.61 -18.69 24.49
CA THR A 272 6.98 -18.49 24.97
C THR A 272 7.16 -17.27 25.88
N GLN A 273 6.28 -16.28 25.76
CA GLN A 273 6.29 -15.03 26.52
C GLN A 273 5.03 -14.84 27.39
N ALA A 274 4.34 -15.93 27.76
CA ALA A 274 3.13 -15.87 28.60
C ALA A 274 3.34 -15.23 29.99
N MET A 275 4.57 -15.25 30.51
CA MET A 275 4.91 -14.53 31.74
C MET A 275 4.78 -13.01 31.58
N ALA A 276 5.11 -12.47 30.40
CA ALA A 276 4.97 -11.04 30.14
C ALA A 276 3.49 -10.62 30.16
N LEU A 277 2.63 -11.43 29.52
CA LEU A 277 1.19 -11.23 29.59
C LEU A 277 0.66 -11.27 31.03
N THR A 278 1.12 -12.25 31.81
CA THR A 278 0.74 -12.38 33.23
C THR A 278 1.17 -11.16 34.06
N ALA A 279 2.37 -10.63 33.80
CA ALA A 279 2.88 -9.44 34.47
C ALA A 279 2.08 -8.18 34.09
N VAL A 280 1.76 -8.02 32.81
CA VAL A 280 0.88 -6.95 32.32
C VAL A 280 -0.52 -7.02 32.96
N GLN A 281 -1.11 -8.21 33.04
CA GLN A 281 -2.43 -8.40 33.65
C GLN A 281 -2.48 -8.04 35.14
N LYS A 282 -1.37 -8.23 35.87
CA LYS A 282 -1.23 -7.85 37.29
C LYS A 282 -0.93 -6.37 37.50
N ALA A 283 -0.40 -5.67 36.50
CA ALA A 283 -0.04 -4.26 36.62
C ALA A 283 -1.31 -3.39 36.79
N THR A 284 -1.23 -2.43 37.70
CA THR A 284 -2.40 -1.67 38.18
C THR A 284 -2.57 -0.30 37.52
N ASN A 285 -1.61 0.16 36.72
CA ASN A 285 -1.67 1.42 35.98
C ASN A 285 -0.74 1.38 34.76
N LEU A 286 -0.88 2.36 33.87
CA LEU A 286 -0.16 2.44 32.59
C LEU A 286 1.36 2.33 32.75
N SER A 287 1.96 3.16 33.62
CA SER A 287 3.41 3.15 33.85
C SER A 287 3.89 1.78 34.35
N LYS A 288 3.19 1.14 35.30
CA LYS A 288 3.53 -0.21 35.75
C LYS A 288 3.43 -1.25 34.64
N VAL A 289 2.51 -1.11 33.70
CA VAL A 289 2.42 -2.00 32.53
C VAL A 289 3.65 -1.82 31.65
N VAL A 290 4.02 -0.58 31.35
CA VAL A 290 5.21 -0.27 30.54
C VAL A 290 6.45 -0.94 31.12
N ARG A 291 6.68 -0.78 32.44
CA ARG A 291 7.83 -1.40 33.13
C ARG A 291 7.71 -2.92 33.19
N ALA A 292 6.51 -3.46 33.43
CA ALA A 292 6.31 -4.90 33.50
C ALA A 292 6.59 -5.57 32.16
N PHE A 293 6.10 -4.98 31.07
CA PHE A 293 6.32 -5.51 29.71
C PHE A 293 7.78 -5.35 29.27
N GLU A 294 8.42 -4.21 29.55
CA GLU A 294 9.86 -4.03 29.33
C GLU A 294 10.66 -5.11 30.07
N ALA A 295 10.44 -5.28 31.38
CA ALA A 295 11.23 -6.21 32.19
C ALA A 295 11.02 -7.70 31.85
N THR A 296 9.94 -8.06 31.15
CA THR A 296 9.57 -9.46 30.90
C THR A 296 9.56 -9.85 29.42
N PHE A 297 9.26 -8.93 28.51
CA PHE A 297 9.17 -9.16 27.07
C PHE A 297 10.37 -8.59 26.32
N GLU A 298 10.60 -7.27 26.40
CA GLU A 298 11.66 -6.58 25.64
C GLU A 298 13.04 -6.82 26.24
N ARG A 299 13.14 -6.70 27.57
CA ARG A 299 14.34 -6.91 28.39
C ARG A 299 15.52 -6.14 27.81
N ALA A 300 15.32 -4.84 27.62
CA ALA A 300 16.37 -3.97 27.10
C ALA A 300 17.57 -4.03 28.04
N LYS A 301 18.76 -3.80 27.48
CA LYS A 301 19.97 -3.73 28.28
C LYS A 301 19.84 -2.60 29.30
N ALA A 302 20.27 -2.87 30.54
CA ALA A 302 20.26 -1.88 31.61
C ALA A 302 20.85 -0.53 31.17
N GLY A 303 20.09 0.55 31.34
CA GLY A 303 20.41 1.91 30.90
C GLY A 303 19.91 2.29 29.50
N LEU A 304 19.29 1.37 28.75
CA LEU A 304 18.68 1.60 27.43
C LEU A 304 17.16 1.35 27.41
N GLU A 305 16.53 1.33 28.59
CA GLU A 305 15.10 1.06 28.72
C GLU A 305 14.26 2.23 28.21
N HIS A 306 14.78 3.46 28.21
CA HIS A 306 14.10 4.67 27.69
C HIS A 306 12.64 4.85 28.19
N PHE A 307 12.41 4.65 29.50
CA PHE A 307 11.07 4.66 30.07
C PHE A 307 10.26 5.92 29.81
N ASP A 308 10.89 7.09 29.71
CA ASP A 308 10.21 8.36 29.39
C ASP A 308 9.56 8.28 28.01
N ARG A 309 10.29 7.81 26.99
CA ARG A 309 9.75 7.66 25.62
C ARG A 309 8.69 6.58 25.53
N ARG A 310 8.89 5.45 26.23
CA ARG A 310 7.89 4.37 26.28
C ARG A 310 6.59 4.83 26.93
N ASP A 311 6.68 5.67 27.97
CA ASP A 311 5.50 6.28 28.60
C ASP A 311 4.80 7.27 27.67
N ASP A 312 5.54 8.08 26.91
CA ASP A 312 4.96 9.00 25.92
C ASP A 312 4.18 8.23 24.84
N TRP A 313 4.78 7.17 24.29
CA TRP A 313 4.09 6.28 23.35
C TRP A 313 2.87 5.60 23.98
N ALA A 314 2.98 5.15 25.23
CA ALA A 314 1.87 4.50 25.94
C ALA A 314 0.70 5.48 26.16
N ASN A 315 0.99 6.73 26.53
CA ASN A 315 -0.01 7.78 26.69
C ASN A 315 -0.65 8.14 25.35
N LEU A 316 0.15 8.23 24.27
CA LEU A 316 -0.36 8.49 22.92
C LEU A 316 -1.29 7.37 22.44
N ALA A 317 -0.92 6.10 22.69
CA ALA A 317 -1.77 4.94 22.40
C ALA A 317 -3.07 5.00 23.20
N LEU A 318 -3.01 5.24 24.52
CA LEU A 318 -4.19 5.30 25.38
C LEU A 318 -5.14 6.45 24.99
N ASN A 319 -4.59 7.63 24.73
CA ASN A 319 -5.35 8.82 24.35
C ASN A 319 -6.00 8.64 22.98
N SER A 320 -5.27 8.14 21.98
CA SER A 320 -5.82 7.87 20.64
C SER A 320 -6.87 6.76 20.67
N PHE A 321 -6.67 5.71 21.47
CA PHE A 321 -7.66 4.66 21.67
C PHE A 321 -8.93 5.18 22.34
N ARG A 322 -8.82 6.01 23.37
CA ARG A 322 -9.98 6.61 24.04
C ARG A 322 -10.70 7.63 23.15
N ALA A 323 -9.96 8.44 22.40
CA ALA A 323 -10.53 9.36 21.41
C ALA A 323 -11.22 8.62 20.24
N SER A 324 -10.78 7.41 19.91
CA SER A 324 -11.43 6.55 18.91
C SER A 324 -12.53 5.64 19.48
N ALA A 325 -12.85 5.73 20.79
CA ALA A 325 -13.95 4.98 21.39
C ALA A 325 -15.28 5.24 20.66
N GLU A 326 -15.47 6.48 20.22
CA GLU A 326 -16.57 6.91 19.35
C GLU A 326 -16.40 6.47 17.90
N ARG A 327 -15.52 5.55 17.51
CA ARG A 327 -15.40 5.02 16.12
C ARG A 327 -15.29 3.49 16.07
N ARG A 328 -15.33 2.84 17.24
CA ARG A 328 -15.26 1.38 17.33
C ARG A 328 -16.57 0.74 16.92
N VAL A 329 -16.44 -0.46 16.38
CA VAL A 329 -17.56 -1.35 16.12
C VAL A 329 -18.04 -1.94 17.46
N PRO A 330 -19.35 -1.91 17.76
CA PRO A 330 -19.86 -2.58 18.95
C PRO A 330 -19.52 -4.08 18.95
N PRO A 331 -19.18 -4.71 20.09
CA PRO A 331 -18.75 -6.11 20.13
C PRO A 331 -19.75 -7.10 19.51
N GLU A 332 -21.05 -6.89 19.72
CA GLU A 332 -22.08 -7.73 19.10
C GLU A 332 -22.15 -7.56 17.58
N VAL A 333 -21.87 -6.34 17.09
CA VAL A 333 -21.81 -6.06 15.66
C VAL A 333 -20.55 -6.68 15.03
N ALA A 334 -19.41 -6.63 15.72
CA ALA A 334 -18.17 -7.23 15.22
C ALA A 334 -18.30 -8.74 14.94
N LYS A 335 -19.15 -9.46 15.70
CA LYS A 335 -19.39 -10.91 15.52
C LYS A 335 -20.05 -11.29 14.19
N ILE A 336 -20.74 -10.36 13.54
CA ILE A 336 -21.44 -10.61 12.28
C ILE A 336 -20.68 -10.05 11.05
N LEU A 337 -19.52 -9.42 11.28
CA LEU A 337 -18.63 -8.93 10.24
C LEU A 337 -17.63 -10.01 9.84
N ASP A 338 -16.97 -9.80 8.71
CA ASP A 338 -15.95 -10.72 8.20
C ASP A 338 -14.75 -10.75 9.18
N PRO A 339 -14.47 -11.89 9.84
CA PRO A 339 -13.43 -11.96 10.87
C PRO A 339 -12.01 -11.79 10.33
N ASP A 340 -11.81 -11.93 9.02
CA ASP A 340 -10.50 -11.82 8.37
C ASP A 340 -10.17 -10.38 7.92
N LEU A 341 -11.12 -9.44 8.09
CA LEU A 341 -10.97 -8.04 7.67
C LEU A 341 -10.85 -7.11 8.87
N ALA A 342 -10.10 -6.01 8.72
CA ALA A 342 -10.13 -4.94 9.70
C ALA A 342 -11.43 -4.14 9.58
N HIS A 343 -12.02 -3.72 10.70
CA HIS A 343 -13.31 -3.01 10.73
C HIS A 343 -13.19 -1.60 11.28
N ARG A 344 -13.95 -0.65 10.74
CA ARG A 344 -14.04 0.71 11.29
C ARG A 344 -15.41 1.32 11.05
N VAL A 345 -16.05 1.84 12.10
CA VAL A 345 -17.29 2.62 11.92
C VAL A 345 -16.95 3.96 11.26
N ILE A 346 -17.61 4.24 10.14
CA ILE A 346 -17.44 5.48 9.36
C ILE A 346 -18.67 6.40 9.38
N ALA A 347 -19.84 5.87 9.79
CA ALA A 347 -21.03 6.67 10.03
C ALA A 347 -21.97 5.98 11.03
N ARG A 348 -22.71 6.76 11.82
CA ARG A 348 -23.74 6.28 12.74
C ARG A 348 -25.03 7.06 12.62
N ALA A 349 -26.11 6.38 13.00
CA ALA A 349 -27.41 7.01 13.21
C ALA A 349 -28.21 6.28 14.27
N ASN A 350 -29.15 6.98 14.90
CA ASN A 350 -30.09 6.39 15.83
C ASN A 350 -31.53 6.77 15.43
N ALA A 351 -32.44 5.81 15.57
CA ALA A 351 -33.87 6.04 15.44
C ALA A 351 -34.64 5.19 16.45
N GLY A 352 -35.30 5.86 17.41
CA GLY A 352 -36.00 5.17 18.50
C GLY A 352 -35.05 4.30 19.31
N ASN A 353 -35.34 2.99 19.40
CA ASN A 353 -34.52 1.99 20.09
C ASN A 353 -33.51 1.30 19.15
N ALA A 354 -33.36 1.75 17.91
CA ALA A 354 -32.47 1.17 16.91
C ALA A 354 -31.24 2.04 16.67
N SER A 355 -30.08 1.41 16.64
CA SER A 355 -28.80 2.01 16.25
C SER A 355 -28.35 1.45 14.90
N PHE A 356 -27.71 2.30 14.11
CA PHE A 356 -27.22 2.00 12.78
C PHE A 356 -25.74 2.37 12.66
N TRP A 357 -24.97 1.52 11.98
CA TRP A 357 -23.55 1.76 11.71
C TRP A 357 -23.23 1.44 10.26
N VAL A 358 -22.56 2.36 9.57
CA VAL A 358 -21.82 2.03 8.35
C VAL A 358 -20.38 1.74 8.75
N ILE A 359 -19.87 0.60 8.30
CA ILE A 359 -18.60 0.02 8.74
C ILE A 359 -17.77 -0.29 7.50
N ASP A 360 -16.58 0.29 7.39
CA ASP A 360 -15.57 -0.16 6.44
C ASP A 360 -15.03 -1.52 6.90
N GLN A 361 -14.95 -2.50 6.00
CA GLN A 361 -14.22 -3.75 6.14
C GLN A 361 -13.08 -3.77 5.11
N PHE A 362 -11.82 -3.94 5.52
CA PHE A 362 -10.69 -3.78 4.60
C PHE A 362 -9.47 -4.67 4.89
N THR A 363 -8.85 -5.15 3.78
CA THR A 363 -7.48 -5.69 3.62
C THR A 363 -6.93 -5.26 2.23
N ASP A 364 -6.57 -6.20 1.33
CA ASP A 364 -6.25 -5.95 -0.10
C ASP A 364 -7.52 -5.82 -0.97
N ASP A 365 -8.66 -6.25 -0.44
CA ASP A 365 -10.01 -5.94 -0.90
C ASP A 365 -10.67 -5.01 0.13
N GLY A 366 -11.72 -4.31 -0.25
CA GLY A 366 -12.49 -3.52 0.72
C GLY A 366 -13.97 -3.37 0.36
N GLY A 367 -14.79 -3.28 1.40
CA GLY A 367 -16.22 -3.01 1.29
C GLY A 367 -16.77 -2.27 2.51
N GLN A 368 -18.01 -1.83 2.41
CA GLN A 368 -18.79 -1.26 3.50
C GLN A 368 -19.96 -2.17 3.86
N VAL A 369 -20.32 -2.18 5.14
CA VAL A 369 -21.49 -2.87 5.68
C VAL A 369 -22.34 -1.88 6.46
N LEU A 370 -23.65 -1.88 6.20
CA LEU A 370 -24.64 -1.17 7.00
C LEU A 370 -25.29 -2.17 7.93
N VAL A 371 -25.13 -1.95 9.23
CA VAL A 371 -25.71 -2.78 10.29
C VAL A 371 -26.78 -2.00 11.02
N LYS A 372 -27.87 -2.68 11.38
CA LYS A 372 -28.89 -2.22 12.32
C LYS A 372 -28.90 -3.12 13.56
N GLN A 373 -29.04 -2.54 14.74
CA GLN A 373 -29.34 -3.27 15.97
C GLN A 373 -30.45 -2.58 16.74
N GLU A 374 -31.51 -3.30 17.05
CA GLU A 374 -32.53 -2.86 18.01
C GLU A 374 -32.11 -3.24 19.43
N SER A 375 -32.46 -2.42 20.42
CA SER A 375 -32.13 -2.68 21.83
C SER A 375 -32.61 -4.08 22.25
N GLY A 376 -31.67 -4.90 22.74
CA GLY A 376 -31.94 -6.27 23.16
C GLY A 376 -32.04 -7.31 22.04
N GLN A 377 -31.84 -6.93 20.78
CA GLN A 377 -31.80 -7.85 19.63
C GLN A 377 -30.39 -8.03 19.07
N ASN A 378 -30.20 -9.14 18.35
CA ASN A 378 -28.99 -9.38 17.58
C ASN A 378 -28.87 -8.37 16.44
N PRO A 379 -27.65 -7.91 16.12
CA PRO A 379 -27.44 -7.02 14.98
C PRO A 379 -27.73 -7.75 13.66
N VAL A 380 -28.21 -7.00 12.67
CA VAL A 380 -28.57 -7.49 11.34
C VAL A 380 -27.89 -6.61 10.29
N ILE A 381 -27.25 -7.26 9.30
CA ILE A 381 -26.72 -6.58 8.12
C ILE A 381 -27.90 -6.17 7.22
N LEU A 382 -28.04 -4.87 6.98
CA LEU A 382 -29.03 -4.32 6.05
C LEU A 382 -28.48 -4.20 4.63
N ALA A 383 -27.19 -3.93 4.47
CA ALA A 383 -26.51 -3.89 3.17
C ALA A 383 -25.02 -4.18 3.31
N THR A 384 -24.45 -4.72 2.24
CA THR A 384 -23.00 -4.87 2.03
C THR A 384 -22.68 -4.52 0.60
N ASP A 385 -21.62 -3.74 0.38
CA ASP A 385 -21.13 -3.40 -0.95
C ASP A 385 -19.67 -2.93 -0.91
N THR A 386 -19.06 -2.61 -2.05
CA THR A 386 -17.77 -1.90 -2.10
C THR A 386 -17.88 -0.52 -1.45
N THR A 387 -18.98 0.18 -1.68
CA THR A 387 -19.39 1.38 -0.92
C THR A 387 -20.89 1.43 -0.76
N ILE A 388 -21.38 1.87 0.40
CA ILE A 388 -22.81 2.01 0.69
C ILE A 388 -23.31 3.45 0.47
N PHE A 389 -22.40 4.40 0.31
CA PHE A 389 -22.73 5.79 -0.01
C PHE A 389 -22.69 6.07 -1.53
N PRO A 390 -23.65 6.85 -2.07
CA PRO A 390 -24.84 7.39 -1.39
C PRO A 390 -25.88 6.29 -1.04
N LEU A 391 -26.56 6.44 0.11
CA LEU A 391 -27.51 5.44 0.60
C LEU A 391 -28.71 5.27 -0.36
N LYS A 392 -29.03 4.01 -0.70
CA LYS A 392 -30.21 3.67 -1.51
C LYS A 392 -31.50 4.11 -0.81
N ALA A 393 -32.42 4.70 -1.57
CA ALA A 393 -33.75 5.04 -1.09
C ALA A 393 -34.47 3.78 -0.58
N GLY A 394 -35.08 3.86 0.60
CA GLY A 394 -35.79 2.74 1.23
C GLY A 394 -34.93 1.75 2.01
N LEU A 395 -33.59 1.86 1.95
CA LEU A 395 -32.69 1.00 2.73
C LEU A 395 -32.82 1.25 4.24
N VAL A 396 -33.01 2.51 4.61
CA VAL A 396 -33.32 2.98 5.96
C VAL A 396 -34.34 4.12 5.86
N ILE A 397 -35.00 4.46 6.98
CA ILE A 397 -35.92 5.60 7.00
C ILE A 397 -35.17 6.91 6.70
N PRO A 398 -35.82 7.92 6.10
CA PRO A 398 -35.14 9.15 5.66
C PRO A 398 -34.35 9.88 6.76
N ALA A 399 -34.85 9.88 8.00
CA ALA A 399 -34.15 10.48 9.13
C ALA A 399 -32.82 9.77 9.46
N VAL A 400 -32.77 8.45 9.34
CA VAL A 400 -31.55 7.65 9.53
C VAL A 400 -30.60 7.88 8.36
N ALA A 401 -31.10 7.91 7.12
CA ALA A 401 -30.28 8.21 5.95
C ALA A 401 -29.60 9.58 6.07
N ALA A 402 -30.35 10.61 6.49
CA ALA A 402 -29.82 11.95 6.68
C ALA A 402 -28.74 12.01 7.77
N GLN A 403 -28.94 11.32 8.90
CA GLN A 403 -27.93 11.23 9.97
C GLN A 403 -26.67 10.52 9.49
N LEU A 404 -26.81 9.37 8.82
CA LEU A 404 -25.66 8.62 8.29
C LEU A 404 -24.88 9.45 7.26
N SER A 405 -25.57 10.16 6.37
CA SER A 405 -24.93 11.04 5.40
C SER A 405 -24.26 12.27 6.03
N ALA A 406 -24.81 12.81 7.13
CA ALA A 406 -24.21 13.93 7.85
C ALA A 406 -22.96 13.52 8.65
N ASP A 407 -22.97 12.31 9.22
CA ASP A 407 -21.83 11.75 9.97
C ASP A 407 -20.71 11.27 9.02
N PHE A 408 -21.07 10.86 7.81
CA PHE A 408 -20.11 10.48 6.77
C PHE A 408 -19.39 11.70 6.18
N LYS A 409 -18.11 11.87 6.52
CA LYS A 409 -17.23 12.94 5.98
C LYS A 409 -16.73 12.65 4.56
N GLY A 410 -17.65 12.35 3.65
CA GLY A 410 -17.33 12.10 2.25
C GLY A 410 -17.14 13.39 1.44
N THR A 411 -16.21 13.38 0.48
CA THR A 411 -16.09 14.41 -0.55
C THR A 411 -16.72 13.87 -1.84
N VAL A 412 -17.61 14.61 -2.48
CA VAL A 412 -18.10 14.25 -3.82
C VAL A 412 -17.38 15.14 -4.83
N VAL A 413 -16.57 14.53 -5.70
CA VAL A 413 -15.97 15.23 -6.84
C VAL A 413 -16.58 14.65 -8.10
N THR A 414 -17.24 15.49 -8.89
CA THR A 414 -17.74 15.10 -10.22
C THR A 414 -16.58 15.23 -11.20
N PRO A 415 -16.14 14.14 -11.86
CA PRO A 415 -15.05 14.21 -12.83
C PRO A 415 -15.44 15.13 -14.01
N PRO A 416 -14.51 15.94 -14.53
CA PRO A 416 -14.77 16.79 -15.69
C PRO A 416 -15.16 15.96 -16.92
N ALA A 417 -16.09 16.48 -17.73
CA ALA A 417 -16.55 15.83 -18.94
C ALA A 417 -15.38 15.57 -19.91
N VAL A 418 -15.31 14.37 -20.48
CA VAL A 418 -14.32 14.02 -21.51
C VAL A 418 -15.07 13.88 -22.83
N VAL A 419 -14.68 14.68 -23.82
CA VAL A 419 -15.26 14.62 -25.16
C VAL A 419 -14.52 13.53 -25.95
N VAL A 420 -15.22 12.45 -26.28
CA VAL A 420 -14.71 11.34 -27.11
C VAL A 420 -15.65 11.11 -28.28
N GLN A 421 -15.11 10.76 -29.45
CA GLN A 421 -15.94 10.36 -30.58
C GLN A 421 -16.71 9.06 -30.27
N PRO A 422 -17.97 8.90 -30.70
CA PRO A 422 -18.69 7.64 -30.53
C PRO A 422 -17.94 6.48 -31.20
N ALA A 423 -17.91 5.31 -30.56
CA ALA A 423 -17.40 4.10 -31.17
C ALA A 423 -18.43 3.54 -32.18
N GLY A 424 -17.96 3.04 -33.33
CA GLY A 424 -18.82 2.50 -34.39
C GLY A 424 -19.17 1.01 -34.22
N SER A 425 -18.48 0.29 -33.32
CA SER A 425 -18.70 -1.14 -33.08
C SER A 425 -18.23 -1.60 -31.70
N SER A 426 -18.71 -2.76 -31.23
CA SER A 426 -18.24 -3.36 -29.97
C SER A 426 -16.76 -3.75 -29.98
N ALA A 427 -16.21 -4.14 -31.14
CA ALA A 427 -14.77 -4.42 -31.26
C ALA A 427 -13.93 -3.13 -31.05
N GLU A 428 -14.41 -2.01 -31.59
CA GLU A 428 -13.77 -0.71 -31.37
C GLU A 428 -13.91 -0.24 -29.91
N VAL A 429 -15.04 -0.51 -29.25
CA VAL A 429 -15.22 -0.25 -27.82
C VAL A 429 -14.19 -1.02 -27.00
N ASN A 430 -14.10 -2.34 -27.20
CA ASN A 430 -13.15 -3.21 -26.53
C ASN A 430 -11.70 -2.72 -26.73
N ALA A 431 -11.31 -2.42 -27.97
CA ALA A 431 -9.97 -1.92 -28.28
C ALA A 431 -9.66 -0.60 -27.56
N ARG A 432 -10.60 0.34 -27.50
CA ARG A 432 -10.44 1.63 -26.81
C ARG A 432 -10.34 1.46 -25.29
N VAL A 433 -11.19 0.60 -24.70
CA VAL A 433 -11.16 0.31 -23.26
C VAL A 433 -9.85 -0.38 -22.89
N PHE A 434 -9.40 -1.35 -23.68
CA PHE A 434 -8.12 -2.02 -23.48
C PHE A 434 -6.94 -1.05 -23.58
N ALA A 435 -6.89 -0.22 -24.63
CA ALA A 435 -5.85 0.78 -24.79
C ALA A 435 -5.81 1.74 -23.59
N LYS A 436 -6.99 2.19 -23.11
CA LYS A 436 -7.05 3.08 -21.96
C LYS A 436 -6.68 2.39 -20.65
N ALA A 437 -7.03 1.10 -20.49
CA ALA A 437 -6.60 0.31 -19.34
C ALA A 437 -5.08 0.22 -19.27
N LYS A 438 -4.40 -0.01 -20.40
CA LYS A 438 -2.94 0.03 -20.49
C LYS A 438 -2.36 1.40 -20.15
N GLU A 439 -2.96 2.48 -20.63
CA GLU A 439 -2.50 3.83 -20.29
C GLU A 439 -2.66 4.15 -18.80
N CYS A 440 -3.73 3.65 -18.18
CA CYS A 440 -4.05 3.89 -16.76
C CYS A 440 -3.29 2.96 -15.82
N ASP A 441 -2.69 1.91 -16.34
CA ASP A 441 -1.94 0.92 -15.58
C ASP A 441 -0.74 1.58 -14.89
N GLU A 442 -0.68 1.47 -13.57
CA GLU A 442 0.33 2.10 -12.72
C GLU A 442 0.38 3.64 -12.78
N THR A 443 -0.60 4.29 -13.42
CA THR A 443 -0.67 5.76 -13.55
C THR A 443 -1.96 6.35 -12.98
N LEU A 444 -3.07 5.60 -12.98
CA LEU A 444 -4.33 6.05 -12.40
C LEU A 444 -4.29 5.87 -10.88
N VAL A 445 -3.92 6.94 -10.17
CA VAL A 445 -3.97 7.02 -8.71
C VAL A 445 -5.42 7.03 -8.24
N THR A 446 -5.80 6.00 -7.51
CA THR A 446 -7.13 5.87 -6.89
C THR A 446 -7.10 6.22 -5.40
N ARG A 447 -5.91 6.41 -4.81
CA ARG A 447 -5.74 6.86 -3.43
C ARG A 447 -6.45 8.18 -3.13
N ASP A 448 -6.54 9.05 -4.13
CA ASP A 448 -7.20 10.34 -3.98
C ASP A 448 -8.66 10.30 -4.45
N ALA A 449 -9.18 9.11 -4.80
CA ALA A 449 -10.53 8.96 -5.29
C ALA A 449 -11.55 9.23 -4.17
N PRO A 450 -12.51 10.13 -4.40
CA PRO A 450 -13.51 10.52 -3.41
C PRO A 450 -14.30 9.33 -2.89
N ASN A 451 -14.54 9.28 -1.58
CA ASN A 451 -15.35 8.26 -0.90
C ASN A 451 -14.83 6.82 -1.02
N THR A 452 -13.56 6.61 -1.38
CA THR A 452 -12.98 5.28 -1.55
C THR A 452 -12.05 4.84 -0.42
N ASN A 453 -12.02 5.56 0.71
CA ASN A 453 -11.10 5.31 1.83
C ASN A 453 -9.64 5.19 1.35
N HIS A 454 -9.13 6.27 0.76
CA HIS A 454 -7.77 6.32 0.22
C HIS A 454 -7.47 5.23 -0.84
N GLY A 455 -8.41 4.95 -1.75
CA GLY A 455 -8.24 3.97 -2.82
C GLY A 455 -8.57 2.53 -2.44
N ARG A 456 -8.86 2.26 -1.15
CA ARG A 456 -9.14 0.92 -0.64
C ARG A 456 -10.48 0.34 -1.10
N LEU A 457 -11.40 1.19 -1.54
CA LEU A 457 -12.74 0.84 -2.03
C LEU A 457 -12.92 1.29 -3.49
N ALA A 458 -11.84 1.43 -4.24
CA ALA A 458 -11.85 2.11 -5.54
C ALA A 458 -11.96 1.18 -6.75
N CYS A 459 -12.33 -0.09 -6.60
CA CYS A 459 -12.35 -1.01 -7.74
C CYS A 459 -13.37 -0.64 -8.82
N ALA A 460 -14.62 -0.38 -8.43
CA ALA A 460 -15.64 0.12 -9.33
C ALA A 460 -15.34 1.54 -9.82
N TYR A 461 -14.75 2.40 -8.96
CA TYR A 461 -14.28 3.73 -9.38
C TYR A 461 -13.27 3.63 -10.52
N ALA A 462 -12.25 2.81 -10.37
CA ALA A 462 -11.14 2.74 -11.31
C ALA A 462 -11.62 2.25 -12.68
N VAL A 463 -12.45 1.20 -12.71
CA VAL A 463 -13.03 0.71 -13.97
C VAL A 463 -13.95 1.76 -14.60
N ASN A 464 -14.79 2.45 -13.81
CA ASN A 464 -15.62 3.54 -14.32
C ASN A 464 -14.77 4.69 -14.89
N GLU A 465 -13.66 5.04 -14.25
CA GLU A 465 -12.79 6.12 -14.71
C GLU A 465 -12.03 5.74 -15.98
N VAL A 466 -11.51 4.52 -16.08
CA VAL A 466 -10.87 4.00 -17.31
C VAL A 466 -11.86 4.02 -18.47
N VAL A 467 -13.08 3.48 -18.27
CA VAL A 467 -14.09 3.42 -19.31
C VAL A 467 -14.58 4.82 -19.70
N ARG A 468 -14.73 5.74 -18.73
CA ARG A 468 -15.07 7.13 -18.99
C ARG A 468 -14.00 7.84 -19.83
N ARG A 469 -12.71 7.61 -19.54
CA ARG A 469 -11.62 8.15 -20.36
C ARG A 469 -11.57 7.53 -21.76
N ALA A 470 -11.97 6.27 -21.91
CA ALA A 470 -11.98 5.55 -23.18
C ALA A 470 -13.17 5.93 -24.08
N LEU A 471 -14.36 6.13 -23.49
CA LEU A 471 -15.64 6.19 -24.21
C LEU A 471 -16.45 7.47 -23.93
N GLY A 472 -15.96 8.36 -23.06
CA GLY A 472 -16.66 9.59 -22.64
C GLY A 472 -17.77 9.35 -21.61
N LYS A 473 -18.11 8.09 -21.30
CA LYS A 473 -19.15 7.69 -20.32
C LYS A 473 -18.63 6.55 -19.44
N PRO A 474 -18.95 6.52 -18.13
CA PRO A 474 -18.62 5.39 -17.26
C PRO A 474 -19.46 4.15 -17.61
N VAL A 475 -19.10 2.99 -17.07
CA VAL A 475 -19.95 1.78 -17.12
C VAL A 475 -21.28 2.03 -16.39
N GLY A 476 -21.20 2.66 -15.20
CA GLY A 476 -22.33 2.91 -14.31
C GLY A 476 -22.20 2.14 -12.99
N GLY A 477 -23.23 2.17 -12.15
CA GLY A 477 -23.23 1.52 -10.82
C GLY A 477 -22.35 2.20 -9.76
N GLY A 478 -21.91 3.44 -10.02
CA GLY A 478 -21.16 4.25 -9.07
C GLY A 478 -19.88 3.59 -8.58
N LEU A 479 -19.78 3.43 -7.26
CA LEU A 479 -18.65 2.82 -6.56
C LEU A 479 -18.96 1.36 -6.14
N SER A 480 -20.11 0.81 -6.54
CA SER A 480 -20.61 -0.51 -6.15
C SER A 480 -20.34 -1.56 -7.22
N THR A 481 -19.75 -2.69 -6.83
CA THR A 481 -19.59 -3.85 -7.73
C THR A 481 -20.91 -4.58 -7.95
N ALA A 482 -21.83 -4.56 -6.98
CA ALA A 482 -23.17 -5.14 -7.13
C ALA A 482 -24.00 -4.36 -8.16
N GLU A 483 -24.09 -3.04 -8.02
CA GLU A 483 -24.81 -2.17 -8.94
C GLU A 483 -24.16 -2.15 -10.32
N MET A 484 -22.83 -2.14 -10.41
CA MET A 484 -22.14 -2.24 -11.69
C MET A 484 -22.50 -3.57 -12.38
N GLY A 485 -22.54 -4.68 -11.64
CA GLY A 485 -22.99 -5.97 -12.14
C GLY A 485 -24.42 -5.92 -12.71
N GLU A 486 -25.36 -5.26 -12.02
CA GLU A 486 -26.72 -5.08 -12.51
C GLU A 486 -26.81 -4.20 -13.76
N VAL A 487 -26.02 -3.13 -13.82
CA VAL A 487 -25.96 -2.22 -14.98
C VAL A 487 -25.39 -2.95 -16.19
N LEU A 488 -24.34 -3.73 -15.99
CA LEU A 488 -23.75 -4.59 -17.02
C LEU A 488 -24.76 -5.62 -17.53
N ALA A 489 -25.42 -6.35 -16.62
CA ALA A 489 -26.41 -7.36 -16.97
C ALA A 489 -27.61 -6.80 -17.75
N ARG A 490 -28.07 -5.59 -17.41
CA ARG A 490 -29.22 -4.95 -18.06
C ARG A 490 -28.87 -4.35 -19.42
N ASN A 491 -27.70 -3.73 -19.53
CA ASN A 491 -27.41 -2.84 -20.65
C ASN A 491 -26.38 -3.40 -21.63
N GLN A 492 -25.51 -4.32 -21.19
CA GLN A 492 -24.35 -4.79 -21.96
C GLN A 492 -24.54 -6.23 -22.43
N THR A 493 -23.57 -6.75 -23.19
CA THR A 493 -23.64 -8.10 -23.75
C THR A 493 -22.81 -9.06 -22.89
N ALA A 494 -23.48 -9.97 -22.19
CA ALA A 494 -22.81 -11.04 -21.45
C ALA A 494 -22.22 -12.07 -22.42
N LEU A 495 -21.00 -12.53 -22.13
CA LEU A 495 -20.28 -13.49 -22.96
C LEU A 495 -19.74 -14.65 -22.12
N LEU A 496 -19.55 -15.79 -22.76
CA LEU A 496 -18.94 -16.97 -22.16
C LEU A 496 -17.41 -16.81 -22.09
N GLU A 497 -16.76 -17.55 -21.20
CA GLU A 497 -15.31 -17.51 -21.03
C GLU A 497 -14.53 -17.87 -22.31
N GLN A 498 -15.10 -18.71 -23.19
CA GLN A 498 -14.49 -19.05 -24.47
C GLN A 498 -14.51 -17.89 -25.48
N GLN A 499 -15.27 -16.83 -25.18
CA GLN A 499 -15.48 -15.67 -26.04
C GLN A 499 -14.82 -14.41 -25.46
N ILE A 500 -13.92 -14.56 -24.47
CA ILE A 500 -13.24 -13.40 -23.90
C ILE A 500 -12.40 -12.69 -24.96
N ASP A 501 -12.38 -11.37 -24.85
CA ASP A 501 -11.62 -10.48 -25.70
C ASP A 501 -11.03 -9.36 -24.84
N SER A 502 -9.94 -8.76 -25.33
CA SER A 502 -9.22 -7.70 -24.62
C SER A 502 -10.11 -6.47 -24.47
N GLY A 503 -10.12 -5.84 -23.30
CA GLY A 503 -10.93 -4.66 -23.02
C GLY A 503 -12.37 -4.95 -22.57
N MET A 504 -12.76 -6.22 -22.48
CA MET A 504 -14.01 -6.60 -21.84
C MET A 504 -13.97 -6.36 -20.33
N ILE A 505 -15.14 -6.16 -19.72
CA ILE A 505 -15.25 -6.06 -18.26
C ILE A 505 -15.37 -7.47 -17.67
N ILE A 506 -14.52 -7.79 -16.70
CA ILE A 506 -14.65 -8.97 -15.83
C ILE A 506 -15.16 -8.50 -14.46
N ILE A 507 -16.19 -9.15 -13.94
CA ILE A 507 -16.75 -8.79 -12.64
C ILE A 507 -17.17 -10.01 -11.84
N SER A 508 -16.85 -9.98 -10.55
CA SER A 508 -17.43 -10.85 -9.53
C SER A 508 -18.22 -9.96 -8.58
N PRO A 509 -19.54 -9.78 -8.77
CA PRO A 509 -20.32 -8.83 -7.99
C PRO A 509 -20.39 -9.21 -6.51
N THR A 510 -20.34 -8.21 -5.62
CA THR A 510 -20.57 -8.40 -4.19
C THR A 510 -21.97 -8.97 -3.94
N HIS A 511 -22.09 -10.00 -3.10
CA HIS A 511 -23.38 -10.62 -2.78
C HIS A 511 -23.44 -11.11 -1.32
N ALA A 512 -24.52 -10.79 -0.60
CA ALA A 512 -24.85 -11.32 0.72
C ALA A 512 -23.69 -11.31 1.75
N GLY A 513 -22.95 -10.21 1.85
CA GLY A 513 -21.82 -10.07 2.79
C GLY A 513 -20.46 -10.50 2.22
N ASN A 514 -20.43 -11.11 1.03
CA ASN A 514 -19.23 -11.60 0.39
C ASN A 514 -18.71 -10.60 -0.64
N VAL A 515 -17.60 -9.92 -0.32
CA VAL A 515 -17.03 -8.81 -1.09
C VAL A 515 -16.49 -9.29 -2.44
N GLY A 516 -17.00 -8.67 -3.50
CA GLY A 516 -16.60 -8.92 -4.89
C GLY A 516 -15.59 -7.89 -5.42
N HIS A 517 -15.25 -8.01 -6.71
CA HIS A 517 -14.29 -7.13 -7.38
C HIS A 517 -14.61 -6.98 -8.86
N VAL A 518 -13.98 -6.00 -9.52
CA VAL A 518 -14.17 -5.72 -10.95
C VAL A 518 -12.86 -5.33 -11.62
N GLY A 519 -12.69 -5.70 -12.89
CA GLY A 519 -11.52 -5.38 -13.69
C GLY A 519 -11.82 -5.35 -15.19
N ILE A 520 -10.76 -5.15 -15.97
CA ILE A 520 -10.76 -5.11 -17.42
C ILE A 520 -9.84 -6.23 -17.90
N VAL A 521 -10.36 -7.08 -18.79
CA VAL A 521 -9.61 -8.18 -19.41
C VAL A 521 -8.47 -7.58 -20.23
N GLY A 522 -7.24 -7.99 -19.93
CA GLY A 522 -6.05 -7.58 -20.67
C GLY A 522 -5.89 -8.34 -21.97
N GLU A 523 -4.67 -8.35 -22.50
CA GLU A 523 -4.35 -9.08 -23.73
C GLU A 523 -4.61 -10.57 -23.54
N VAL A 524 -5.52 -11.15 -24.32
CA VAL A 524 -5.88 -12.57 -24.21
C VAL A 524 -4.68 -13.45 -24.57
N LYS A 525 -4.28 -14.31 -23.63
CA LYS A 525 -3.13 -15.23 -23.78
C LYS A 525 -3.58 -16.69 -23.98
N THR A 526 -2.65 -17.55 -24.39
CA THR A 526 -2.81 -19.00 -24.38
C THR A 526 -1.75 -19.61 -23.45
N PRO A 527 -2.12 -20.29 -22.34
CA PRO A 527 -3.47 -20.59 -21.90
C PRO A 527 -4.24 -19.34 -21.44
N VAL A 528 -5.56 -19.36 -21.60
CA VAL A 528 -6.45 -18.23 -21.29
C VAL A 528 -6.34 -17.77 -19.83
N SER A 529 -5.99 -18.70 -18.93
CA SER A 529 -5.75 -18.42 -17.50
C SER A 529 -4.60 -17.46 -17.23
N ALA A 530 -3.65 -17.33 -18.17
CA ALA A 530 -2.53 -16.38 -18.07
C ALA A 530 -2.91 -14.96 -18.50
N THR A 531 -4.12 -14.76 -19.04
CA THR A 531 -4.62 -13.42 -19.40
C THR A 531 -4.63 -12.53 -18.17
N VAL A 532 -3.92 -11.40 -18.26
CA VAL A 532 -3.84 -10.40 -17.20
C VAL A 532 -5.18 -9.68 -17.06
N ILE A 533 -5.53 -9.28 -15.84
CA ILE A 533 -6.72 -8.47 -15.52
C ILE A 533 -6.26 -7.16 -14.91
N TYR A 534 -6.58 -6.05 -15.59
CA TYR A 534 -6.35 -4.70 -15.09
C TYR A 534 -7.44 -4.34 -14.08
N SER A 535 -7.06 -3.95 -12.86
CA SER A 535 -7.98 -3.62 -11.79
C SER A 535 -7.32 -2.71 -10.74
N ASN A 536 -8.12 -2.17 -9.82
CA ASN A 536 -7.60 -1.42 -8.69
C ASN A 536 -6.86 -2.34 -7.71
N SER A 537 -5.66 -1.93 -7.29
CA SER A 537 -5.00 -2.46 -6.10
C SER A 537 -5.39 -1.61 -4.90
N SER A 538 -6.20 -2.16 -3.99
CA SER A 538 -6.74 -1.44 -2.85
C SER A 538 -5.67 -1.07 -1.81
N SER A 539 -4.64 -1.91 -1.65
CA SER A 539 -3.50 -1.65 -0.77
C SER A 539 -2.54 -0.60 -1.32
N ARG A 540 -2.41 -0.51 -2.66
CA ARG A 540 -1.55 0.48 -3.33
C ARG A 540 -2.28 1.78 -3.69
N GLY A 541 -3.61 1.77 -3.71
CA GLY A 541 -4.41 2.91 -4.12
C GLY A 541 -4.12 3.34 -5.56
N ILE A 542 -3.93 2.38 -6.46
CA ILE A 542 -3.63 2.61 -7.88
C ILE A 542 -4.27 1.54 -8.77
N PHE A 543 -4.66 1.92 -9.98
CA PHE A 543 -5.03 0.95 -11.02
C PHE A 543 -3.78 0.23 -11.52
N SER A 544 -3.84 -1.09 -11.57
CA SER A 544 -2.70 -1.99 -11.79
C SER A 544 -3.19 -3.25 -12.50
N HIS A 545 -2.36 -4.29 -12.57
CA HIS A 545 -2.62 -5.53 -13.30
C HIS A 545 -2.18 -6.80 -12.53
N ALA A 546 -2.25 -6.76 -11.19
CA ALA A 546 -1.77 -7.83 -10.30
C ALA A 546 -2.54 -9.16 -10.38
N PHE A 547 -3.66 -9.23 -11.11
CA PHE A 547 -4.46 -10.44 -11.29
C PHE A 547 -4.23 -11.05 -12.67
N THR A 548 -4.22 -12.38 -12.74
CA THR A 548 -4.50 -13.14 -13.96
C THR A 548 -5.90 -13.72 -13.89
N LEU A 549 -6.48 -14.11 -15.03
CA LEU A 549 -7.78 -14.76 -15.09
C LEU A 549 -7.82 -16.05 -14.24
N GLY A 550 -6.74 -16.83 -14.25
CA GLY A 550 -6.59 -18.01 -13.42
C GLY A 550 -6.67 -17.68 -11.92
N ARG A 551 -5.91 -16.67 -11.48
CA ARG A 551 -5.92 -16.20 -10.08
C ARG A 551 -7.28 -15.62 -9.67
N TRP A 552 -7.90 -14.84 -10.54
CA TRP A 552 -9.22 -14.26 -10.31
C TRP A 552 -10.26 -15.35 -10.03
N LYS A 553 -10.29 -16.39 -10.86
CA LYS A 553 -11.21 -17.52 -10.73
C LYS A 553 -10.92 -18.34 -9.47
N ALA A 554 -9.67 -18.67 -9.20
CA ALA A 554 -9.29 -19.39 -7.99
C ALA A 554 -9.75 -18.65 -6.72
N TYR A 555 -9.64 -17.32 -6.71
CA TYR A 555 -10.02 -16.51 -5.56
C TYR A 555 -11.54 -16.27 -5.47
N TYR A 556 -12.14 -15.59 -6.45
CA TYR A 556 -13.54 -15.17 -6.33
C TYR A 556 -14.53 -16.31 -6.56
N ARG A 557 -14.27 -17.20 -7.52
CA ARG A 557 -15.17 -18.33 -7.80
C ARG A 557 -14.93 -19.50 -6.86
N ASP A 558 -13.68 -19.98 -6.80
CA ASP A 558 -13.42 -21.28 -6.14
C ASP A 558 -13.34 -21.12 -4.62
N ARG A 559 -12.68 -20.07 -4.11
CA ARG A 559 -12.58 -19.80 -2.66
C ARG A 559 -13.79 -19.07 -2.10
N LYS A 560 -14.26 -17.99 -2.75
CA LYS A 560 -15.37 -17.16 -2.24
C LYS A 560 -16.74 -17.63 -2.72
N GLY A 561 -16.85 -18.48 -3.74
CA GLY A 561 -18.16 -18.92 -4.26
C GLY A 561 -18.94 -17.82 -4.99
N LEU A 562 -18.28 -16.73 -5.40
CA LEU A 562 -18.90 -15.66 -6.20
C LEU A 562 -18.88 -16.01 -7.69
N PRO A 563 -19.94 -15.67 -8.45
CA PRO A 563 -19.93 -15.83 -9.89
C PRO A 563 -18.86 -14.93 -10.54
N VAL A 564 -18.36 -15.33 -11.71
CA VAL A 564 -17.46 -14.54 -12.55
C VAL A 564 -18.16 -14.31 -13.87
N PHE A 565 -18.38 -13.05 -14.23
CA PHE A 565 -19.06 -12.65 -15.45
C PHE A 565 -18.14 -11.83 -16.36
N PHE A 566 -18.37 -11.95 -17.68
CA PHE A 566 -17.66 -11.21 -18.71
C PHE A 566 -18.66 -10.42 -19.55
N TYR A 567 -18.39 -9.13 -19.77
CA TYR A 567 -19.26 -8.26 -20.53
C TYR A 567 -18.50 -7.50 -21.62
N ALA A 568 -19.02 -7.55 -22.84
CA ALA A 568 -18.66 -6.62 -23.90
C ALA A 568 -19.57 -5.40 -23.82
N LEU A 569 -18.96 -4.21 -23.79
CA LEU A 569 -19.69 -2.96 -23.77
C LEU A 569 -20.24 -2.62 -25.16
N LYS A 570 -21.48 -2.13 -25.20
CA LYS A 570 -22.12 -1.63 -26.41
C LYS A 570 -21.61 -0.21 -26.71
N PRO A 571 -21.42 0.15 -28.00
CA PRO A 571 -21.00 1.49 -28.41
C PRO A 571 -21.87 2.61 -27.84
#